data_AF-A0A9P8WF29-F1
#
_entry.id   AF-A0A9P8WF29-F1
#
_cell.length_a   1.000
_cell.length_b   1.000
_cell.length_c   1.000
_cell.angle_alpha   90.00
_cell.angle_beta   90.00
_cell.angle_gamma   90.00
#
_symmetry.space_group_name_H-M   'P 1'
#
loop_
_entity.id
_entity.type
_entity.pdbx_description
1 polymer ?
#
loop_
_entity_poly.entity_id
_entity_poly.type
_entity_poly.pdbx_seq_one_letter_code
_entity_poly.pdbx_strand_id
1 'polypeptide(L)' 'MCKKASCGTCNKTSWWGCGAHVQMVLDSVPEEERCVCEPKVDIGGKPYPPMAASPN' A
#
# COMPACT_ATOMS: atom_id res chain seq x y z
N MET A 1 12.25 2.43 -4.62
CA MET A 1 12.27 1.74 -3.31
C MET A 1 10.86 1.75 -2.76
N CYS A 2 10.28 0.59 -2.44
CA CYS A 2 8.95 0.56 -1.83
C CYS A 2 9.07 0.87 -0.34
N LYS A 3 8.15 1.68 0.19
CA LYS A 3 8.10 2.06 1.61
C LYS A 3 6.66 2.07 2.09
N LYS A 4 6.45 1.95 3.40
CA LYS A 4 5.16 2.22 4.04
C LYS A 4 4.83 3.71 3.90
N ALA A 5 3.57 4.03 3.63
CA ALA A 5 3.10 5.38 3.44
C ALA A 5 1.64 5.50 3.87
N SER A 6 1.19 6.68 4.28
CA SER A 6 -0.19 6.87 4.71
C SER A 6 -1.09 7.20 3.51
N CYS A 7 -2.25 6.56 3.41
CA CYS A 7 -3.24 6.92 2.42
C CYS A 7 -3.91 8.24 2.81
N GLY A 8 -3.80 9.28 1.98
CA GLY A 8 -4.47 10.56 2.24
C GLY A 8 -6.01 10.51 2.17
N THR A 9 -6.59 9.42 1.65
CA THR A 9 -8.04 9.25 1.53
C THR A 9 -8.64 8.57 2.75
N CYS A 10 -8.08 7.44 3.19
CA CYS A 10 -8.61 6.67 4.32
C CYS A 10 -7.77 6.77 5.59
N ASN A 11 -6.65 7.49 5.57
CA ASN A 11 -5.68 7.61 6.67
C ASN A 11 -5.08 6.29 7.17
N LYS A 12 -5.28 5.19 6.43
CA LYS A 12 -4.68 3.89 6.72
C LYS A 12 -3.30 3.74 6.08
N THR A 13 -2.55 2.73 6.53
CA THR A 13 -1.24 2.41 5.98
C THR A 13 -1.38 1.81 4.58
N SER A 14 -0.85 2.52 3.59
CA SER A 14 -0.60 2.02 2.24
C SER A 14 0.90 1.88 1.99
N TRP A 15 1.26 1.76 0.73
CA TRP A 15 2.64 1.65 0.26
C TRP A 15 2.89 2.73 -0.79
N TRP A 16 4.17 3.10 -0.93
CA TRP A 16 4.63 4.07 -1.91
C TRP A 16 5.86 3.51 -2.63
N GLY A 17 5.92 3.67 -3.96
CA GLY A 17 7.04 3.26 -4.79
C GLY A 17 6.65 2.39 -5.99
N CYS A 18 7.55 1.52 -6.43
CA CYS A 18 7.39 0.73 -7.66
C CYS A 18 6.62 -0.60 -7.49
N GLY A 19 6.09 -0.90 -6.30
CA GLY A 19 5.33 -2.13 -6.03
C GLY A 19 6.15 -3.41 -5.82
N ALA A 20 7.40 -3.48 -6.30
CA ALA A 20 8.23 -4.70 -6.22
C ALA A 20 8.43 -5.29 -4.81
N HIS A 21 8.30 -4.49 -3.75
CA HIS A 21 8.38 -4.95 -2.36
C HIS A 21 7.11 -4.62 -1.55
N VAL A 22 5.97 -4.41 -2.22
CA VAL A 22 4.69 -4.08 -1.56
C VAL A 22 4.28 -5.15 -0.55
N GLN A 23 4.54 -6.44 -0.86
CA GLN A 23 4.28 -7.55 0.05
C GLN A 23 5.02 -7.34 1.37
N MET A 24 6.34 -7.17 1.32
CA MET A 24 7.17 -7.02 2.53
C MET A 24 6.77 -5.78 3.34
N VAL A 25 6.38 -4.69 2.67
CA VAL A 25 5.90 -3.47 3.34
C VAL A 25 4.59 -3.72 4.07
N LEU A 26 3.61 -4.34 3.41
CA LEU A 26 2.29 -4.60 3.99
C LEU A 26 2.30 -5.77 4.97
N ASP A 27 3.25 -6.71 4.86
CA ASP A 27 3.37 -7.86 5.77
C ASP A 27 3.60 -7.41 7.22
N SER A 28 4.36 -6.33 7.40
CA SER A 28 4.58 -5.69 8.71
C SER A 28 3.38 -4.87 9.21
N VAL A 29 2.31 -4.75 8.43
CA VAL A 29 1.12 -3.96 8.74
C VAL A 29 -0.05 -4.93 8.94
N PRO A 30 -0.78 -4.87 10.06
CA PRO A 30 -1.95 -5.73 10.27
C PRO A 30 -3.07 -5.34 9.29
N GLU A 31 -3.88 -6.31 8.85
CA GLU A 31 -4.89 -6.11 7.80
C GLU A 31 -5.90 -4.99 8.12
N GLU A 32 -6.23 -4.79 9.40
CA GLU A 32 -7.11 -3.72 9.86
C GLU A 32 -6.56 -2.31 9.57
N GLU A 33 -5.24 -2.15 9.62
CA GLU A 33 -4.51 -0.89 9.40
C GLU A 33 -4.09 -0.72 7.93
N ARG A 34 -4.33 -1.72 7.07
CA ARG A 34 -4.02 -1.63 5.63
C ARG A 34 -5.07 -0.79 4.92
N CYS A 35 -4.61 0.00 3.95
CA CYS A 35 -5.48 0.72 3.04
C CYS A 35 -6.41 -0.27 2.32
N VAL A 36 -7.69 0.07 2.26
CA VAL A 36 -8.74 -0.70 1.57
C VAL A 36 -9.39 0.10 0.44
N CYS A 37 -8.81 1.24 0.08
CA CYS A 37 -9.31 2.08 -1.01
C CYS A 37 -9.28 1.32 -2.35
N GLU A 38 -10.19 1.71 -3.23
CA GLU A 38 -10.22 1.28 -4.63
C GLU A 38 -9.76 2.46 -5.52
N PRO A 39 -9.12 2.19 -6.68
CA PRO A 39 -8.87 0.88 -7.27
C PRO A 39 -7.66 0.17 -6.65
N LYS A 40 -7.77 -1.15 -6.50
CA LYS A 40 -6.61 -2.01 -6.18
C LYS A 40 -5.76 -2.17 -7.44
N VAL A 41 -4.45 -2.18 -7.26
CA VAL A 41 -3.50 -2.44 -8.36
C VAL A 41 -3.00 -3.87 -8.28
N ASP A 42 -2.91 -4.55 -9.43
CA ASP A 42 -2.30 -5.86 -9.49
C ASP A 42 -0.77 -5.72 -9.57
N ILE A 43 -0.07 -6.30 -8.60
CA ILE A 43 1.40 -6.32 -8.59
C ILE A 43 1.82 -7.78 -8.44
N GLY A 44 2.35 -8.36 -9.51
CA GLY A 44 2.78 -9.76 -9.51
C GLY A 44 1.63 -10.75 -9.31
N GLY A 45 0.44 -10.45 -9.83
CA GLY A 45 -0.73 -11.34 -9.76
C GLY A 45 -1.49 -11.29 -8.43
N LYS A 46 -1.22 -10.27 -7.60
CA LYS A 46 -1.92 -10.04 -6.34
C LYS A 46 -2.47 -8.62 -6.29
N PRO A 47 -3.75 -8.44 -5.90
CA PRO A 47 -4.35 -7.12 -5.77
C PRO A 47 -3.90 -6.44 -4.47
N TYR A 48 -3.26 -5.28 -4.60
CA TYR A 48 -2.86 -4.42 -3.49
C TYR A 48 -3.65 -3.13 -3.47
N PRO A 49 -3.77 -2.46 -2.31
CA PRO A 49 -4.35 -1.13 -2.25
C PRO A 49 -3.62 -0.14 -3.18
N PRO A 50 -4.27 0.97 -3.55
CA PRO A 50 -3.65 1.99 -4.36
C PRO A 50 -2.42 2.57 -3.66
N MET A 51 -1.41 2.88 -4.47
CA MET A 51 -0.22 3.58 -4.00
C MET A 51 -0.62 4.89 -3.31
N ALA A 52 -0.02 5.19 -2.16
CA ALA A 52 -0.19 6.49 -1.54
C ALA A 52 0.29 7.62 -2.47
N ALA A 53 -0.32 8.80 -2.39
CA ALA A 53 0.12 9.96 -3.17
C ALA A 53 1.51 10.46 -2.73
N SER A 54 1.81 10.32 -1.44
CA SER A 54 3.05 10.78 -0.82
C SER A 54 3.65 9.69 0.08
N PRO A 55 4.99 9.63 0.20
CA PRO A 55 5.65 8.70 1.11
C PRO A 55 5.58 9.11 2.60
N ASN A 56 4.98 10.27 2.90
CA ASN A 56 4.92 10.90 4.23
C ASN A 56 3.53 11.47 4.49
#